data_AF-A0A5E7PSW6-F1
#
_entry.id   AF-A0A5E7PSW6-F1
#
_cell.length_a   1.000
_cell.length_b   1.000
_cell.length_c   1.000
_cell.angle_alpha   90.00
_cell.angle_beta   90.00
_cell.angle_gamma   90.00
#
_symmetry.space_group_name_H-M   'P 1'
#
loop_
_entity.id
_entity.type
_entity.pdbx_description
1 polymer ?
#
loop_
_entity_poly.entity_id
_entity_poly.type
_entity_poly.pdbx_seq_one_letter_code
_entity_poly.pdbx_strand_id
1 'polypeptide(L)'
;MRLLICAGRYYADSRLCRRVLDAFQRLHPVRVLIHGGNQYLGGDIEEWAREHGADIVRYPPNWQRHGKLAERLRNHFMLLDS
;
A
#
# COMPACT_ATOMS: atom_id res chain seq x y z
N MET A 1 -2.28 5.79 13.16
CA MET A 1 -2.89 6.29 11.90
C MET A 1 -2.90 5.18 10.86
N ARG A 2 -3.89 5.17 9.96
CA ARG A 2 -3.97 4.25 8.81
C ARG A 2 -3.38 4.97 7.60
N LEU A 3 -2.46 4.32 6.89
CA LEU A 3 -1.78 4.87 5.72
C LEU A 3 -2.09 4.03 4.49
N LEU A 4 -2.76 4.64 3.52
CA LEU A 4 -3.03 4.04 2.22
C LEU A 4 -1.91 4.37 1.22
N ILE A 5 -1.29 3.35 0.63
CA ILE A 5 -0.24 3.48 -0.38
C ILE A 5 -0.73 2.98 -1.75
N CYS A 6 -0.61 3.85 -2.72
CA CYS A 6 -0.87 3.58 -4.14
C CYS A 6 0.42 3.85 -4.94
N ALA A 7 0.62 3.06 -5.98
CA ALA A 7 1.78 3.22 -6.86
C ALA A 7 1.42 2.87 -8.31
N GLY A 8 2.13 3.51 -9.24
CA GLY A 8 2.04 3.16 -10.66
C GLY A 8 2.48 1.72 -10.90
N ARG A 9 2.00 1.12 -12.01
CA ARG A 9 2.23 -0.29 -12.34
C ARG A 9 3.70 -0.70 -12.39
N TYR A 10 4.60 0.25 -12.66
CA TYR A 10 6.05 0.02 -12.80
C TYR A 10 6.89 0.81 -11.81
N TYR A 11 6.28 1.39 -10.77
CA TYR A 11 7.04 2.09 -9.74
C TYR A 11 7.90 1.09 -8.97
N ALA A 12 9.21 1.30 -8.96
CA ALA A 12 10.18 0.39 -8.35
C ALA A 12 11.26 1.13 -7.52
N ASP A 13 11.10 2.43 -7.27
CA ASP A 13 12.05 3.17 -6.42
C ASP A 13 11.74 2.95 -4.93
N SER A 14 12.16 1.80 -4.44
CA SER A 14 11.99 1.36 -3.06
C SER A 14 12.74 2.23 -2.06
N ARG A 15 13.91 2.76 -2.45
CA ARG A 15 14.75 3.63 -1.61
C ARG A 15 14.09 4.96 -1.34
N LEU A 16 13.53 5.60 -2.38
CA LEU A 16 12.75 6.82 -2.20
C LEU A 16 11.52 6.56 -1.33
N CYS A 17 10.80 5.46 -1.59
CA CYS A 17 9.61 5.09 -0.84
C CYS A 17 9.90 4.93 0.67
N ARG A 18 10.91 4.12 1.02
CA ARG A 18 11.33 3.92 2.41
C ARG A 18 11.73 5.23 3.09
N ARG A 19 12.53 6.08 2.44
CA ARG A 19 12.92 7.40 3.01
C ARG A 19 11.72 8.28 3.34
N VAL A 20 10.71 8.32 2.46
CA VAL A 20 9.49 9.11 2.69
C VAL A 20 8.66 8.50 3.81
N LEU A 21 8.51 7.17 3.85
CA LEU A 21 7.81 6.47 4.92
C LEU A 21 8.44 6.69 6.29
N ASP A 22 9.77 6.63 6.38
CA ASP A 22 10.51 6.90 7.62
C ASP A 22 10.29 8.34 8.09
N ALA A 23 10.35 9.30 7.17
CA ALA A 23 10.09 10.70 7.49
C ALA A 23 8.67 10.92 7.99
N PHE A 24 7.69 10.28 7.34
CA PHE A 24 6.30 10.38 7.70
C PHE A 24 5.99 9.70 9.05
N GLN A 25 6.56 8.52 9.31
CA GLN A 25 6.42 7.78 10.58
C GLN A 25 6.87 8.59 11.79
N ARG A 26 7.96 9.37 11.66
CA ARG A 26 8.46 10.23 12.74
C ARG A 26 7.47 11.32 13.14
N LEU A 27 6.69 11.81 12.19
CA LEU A 27 5.69 12.86 12.41
C LEU A 27 4.32 12.26 12.79
N HIS A 28 4.00 11.11 12.22
CA HIS A 28 2.70 10.48 12.31
C HIS A 28 2.84 8.96 12.42
N PRO A 29 2.81 8.40 13.65
CA PRO A 29 2.92 6.96 13.85
C PRO A 29 1.85 6.17 13.06
N VAL A 30 2.32 5.49 12.02
CA VAL A 30 1.57 4.55 11.19
C VAL A 30 1.34 3.29 12.02
N ARG A 31 0.09 2.87 12.10
CA ARG A 31 -0.34 1.67 12.83
C ARG A 31 -0.91 0.62 11.89
N VAL A 32 -1.41 1.05 10.72
CA VAL A 32 -1.90 0.17 9.67
C VAL A 32 -1.41 0.69 8.33
N LEU A 33 -0.82 -0.19 7.53
CA LEU A 33 -0.44 0.06 6.15
C LEU A 33 -1.39 -0.68 5.21
N ILE A 34 -2.00 0.05 4.30
CA ILE A 34 -3.00 -0.44 3.35
C ILE A 34 -2.42 -0.32 1.95
N HIS A 35 -2.48 -1.39 1.15
CA HIS A 35 -2.03 -1.33 -0.25
C HIS A 35 -2.77 -2.33 -1.14
N GLY A 36 -2.70 -2.08 -2.45
CA GLY A 36 -3.38 -2.86 -3.48
C GLY A 36 -2.68 -4.11 -3.98
N GLY A 37 -1.60 -4.55 -3.33
CA GLY A 37 -0.79 -5.67 -3.81
C GLY A 37 0.00 -5.39 -5.09
N ASN A 38 0.57 -4.18 -5.25
CA ASN A 38 1.48 -3.89 -6.37
C ASN A 38 2.68 -4.86 -6.34
N GLN A 39 3.00 -5.50 -7.47
CA GLN A 39 4.03 -6.54 -7.53
C GLN A 39 5.46 -6.03 -7.28
N TYR A 40 5.74 -4.77 -7.60
CA TYR A 40 7.08 -4.19 -7.47
C TYR A 40 7.27 -3.50 -6.12
N LEU A 41 6.22 -2.86 -5.59
CA LEU A 41 6.32 -2.10 -4.35
C LEU A 41 5.84 -2.88 -3.11
N GLY A 42 4.99 -3.87 -3.29
CA GLY A 42 4.29 -4.56 -2.20
C GLY A 42 5.25 -5.18 -1.19
N GLY A 43 6.30 -5.87 -1.65
CA GLY A 43 7.29 -6.47 -0.76
C GLY A 43 7.96 -5.44 0.14
N ASP A 44 8.46 -4.35 -0.44
CA ASP A 44 9.23 -3.34 0.28
C ASP A 44 8.42 -2.60 1.34
N ILE A 45 7.17 -2.23 1.04
CA ILE A 45 6.31 -1.50 1.99
C ILE A 45 5.79 -2.41 3.10
N GLU A 46 5.58 -3.69 2.82
CA GLU A 46 5.21 -4.66 3.84
C GLU A 46 6.38 -4.98 4.77
N GLU A 47 7.60 -5.08 4.23
CA GLU A 47 8.81 -5.25 5.05
C GLU A 47 8.98 -4.05 5.98
N TRP A 48 8.87 -2.83 5.45
CA TRP A 48 8.89 -1.61 6.25
C TRP A 48 7.81 -1.60 7.34
N ALA A 49 6.58 -2.02 7.04
CA ALA A 49 5.51 -2.11 8.03
C ALA A 49 5.85 -3.08 9.18
N ARG A 50 6.41 -4.24 8.85
CA ARG A 50 6.83 -5.24 9.86
C ARG A 50 7.95 -4.70 10.74
N GLU A 51 8.96 -4.04 10.17
CA GLU A 51 10.05 -3.39 10.90
C GLU A 51 9.53 -2.36 11.93
N HIS A 52 8.42 -1.69 11.62
CA HIS A 52 7.83 -0.63 12.46
C HIS A 52 6.62 -1.10 13.29
N GLY A 53 6.29 -2.40 13.26
CA GLY A 53 5.15 -2.95 13.99
C GLY A 53 3.79 -2.43 13.54
N ALA A 54 3.63 -2.07 12.26
CA ALA A 54 2.36 -1.68 11.67
C ALA A 54 1.63 -2.90 11.09
N ASP A 55 0.32 -2.99 11.34
CA ASP A 55 -0.55 -4.01 10.73
C ASP A 55 -0.66 -3.81 9.22
N ILE A 56 -0.90 -4.88 8.46
CA ILE A 56 -0.92 -4.84 6.99
C ILE A 56 -2.29 -5.27 6.47
N VAL A 57 -2.91 -4.43 5.64
CA VAL A 57 -4.14 -4.75 4.92
C VAL A 57 -3.88 -4.75 3.42
N ARG A 58 -4.19 -5.89 2.78
CA ARG A 58 -4.00 -6.10 1.34
C ARG A 58 -5.34 -6.11 0.62
N TYR A 59 -5.44 -5.33 -0.43
CA TYR A 59 -6.59 -5.31 -1.33
C TYR A 59 -6.17 -5.73 -2.74
N PRO A 60 -5.96 -7.03 -3.02
CA PRO A 60 -5.66 -7.47 -4.37
C PRO A 60 -6.87 -7.23 -5.30
N PRO A 61 -6.66 -6.73 -6.54
CA PRO A 61 -7.74 -6.59 -7.51
C PRO A 61 -8.33 -7.96 -7.90
N ASN A 62 -9.65 -8.10 -7.81
CA ASN A 62 -10.35 -9.32 -8.26
C ASN A 62 -10.62 -9.28 -9.77
N TRP A 63 -9.61 -9.65 -10.54
CA TRP A 63 -9.65 -9.70 -12.01
C TRP A 63 -10.67 -10.70 -12.54
N GLN A 64 -10.84 -11.85 -11.88
CA GLN A 64 -11.77 -12.90 -12.30
C GLN A 64 -13.22 -12.39 -12.30
N ARG A 65 -13.60 -11.60 -11.29
CA ARG A 65 -14.96 -11.07 -11.16
C ARG A 65 -15.21 -9.80 -11.95
N HIS A 66 -14.23 -8.90 -12.01
CA HIS A 66 -14.45 -7.52 -12.48
C HIS A 66 -13.68 -7.16 -13.77
N GLY A 67 -12.86 -8.07 -14.29
CA GLY A 67 -12.06 -7.84 -15.49
C GLY A 67 -11.27 -6.54 -15.41
N LYS A 68 -11.30 -5.75 -16.49
CA LYS A 68 -10.56 -4.47 -16.58
C LYS A 68 -10.93 -3.43 -15.51
N LEU A 69 -12.09 -3.56 -14.85
CA LEU A 69 -12.53 -2.63 -13.79
C LEU A 69 -12.01 -3.02 -12.40
N ALA A 70 -11.38 -4.19 -12.25
CA ALA A 70 -10.97 -4.73 -10.96
C ALA A 70 -10.11 -3.76 -10.15
N GLU A 71 -9.09 -3.15 -10.76
CA GLU A 71 -8.25 -2.17 -10.08
C GLU A 71 -9.00 -0.91 -9.65
N ARG A 72 -9.89 -0.40 -10.52
CA ARG A 72 -10.68 0.80 -10.22
C ARG A 72 -11.62 0.57 -9.04
N LEU A 73 -12.36 -0.54 -9.07
CA LEU A 73 -13.30 -0.91 -8.00
C LEU A 73 -12.55 -1.18 -6.68
N ARG A 74 -11.42 -1.87 -6.77
CA ARG A 74 -10.53 -2.11 -5.62
C ARG A 74 -9.99 -0.80 -5.04
N ASN A 75 -9.55 0.15 -5.87
CA ASN A 75 -9.10 1.47 -5.41
C ASN A 75 -10.21 2.26 -4.71
N HIS A 76 -11.43 2.21 -5.26
CA HIS A 76 -12.58 2.85 -4.64
C HIS A 76 -12.88 2.24 -3.26
N PHE A 77 -12.84 0.91 -3.15
CA PHE A 77 -13.01 0.22 -1.88
C PHE A 77 -11.90 0.59 -0.87
N MET A 78 -10.64 0.57 -1.30
CA MET A 78 -9.50 0.96 -0.48
C MET A 78 -9.66 2.35 0.13
N LEU A 79 -10.18 3.32 -0.62
CA LEU A 79 -10.41 4.69 -0.16
C LEU A 79 -11.56 4.79 0.86
N LEU A 80 -12.57 3.93 0.76
CA LEU A 80 -13.69 3.92 1.70
C LEU A 80 -13.32 3.23 3.01
N ASP A 81 -12.43 2.24 2.97
CA ASP A 81 -11.96 1.50 4.15
C ASP A 81 -10.74 2.14 4.83
N SER A 82 -10.02 3.03 4.15
CA SER A 82 -8.76 3.61 4.64
C SER A 82 -8.91 4.54 5.84
#